data_AF-A0AAP0IP14-F1
#
_entry.id   AF-A0AAP0IP14-F1
#
_cell.length_a   1.000
_cell.length_b   1.000
_cell.length_c   1.000
_cell.angle_alpha   90.00
_cell.angle_beta   90.00
_cell.angle_gamma   90.00
#
_symmetry.space_group_name_H-M   'P 1'
#
loop_
_entity.id
_entity.type
_entity.pdbx_description
1 polymer ?
#
loop_
_entity_poly.entity_id
_entity_poly.type
_entity_poly.pdbx_seq_one_letter_code
_entity_poly.pdbx_strand_id
1 'polypeptide(L)'
;MHKNGQPHQDGPAYFPVVAILSLGSLAVMKFSPHLRFGEYNGMTTNSSTAVNDTSENAESTEKKTGLCSDQHDVYVLLMPCSLLIFKDEAYSDYLHGIKDSNVHQLDKICWCYYC
;
A
#
# COMPACT_ATOMS: atom_id res chain seq x y z
N MET A 1 -20.52 2.42 -16.46
CA MET A 1 -20.38 1.72 -15.17
C MET A 1 -19.49 2.58 -14.28
N HIS A 2 -20.05 3.22 -13.26
CA HIS A 2 -19.28 4.09 -12.37
C HIS A 2 -18.43 3.20 -11.44
N LYS A 3 -17.11 3.17 -11.68
CA LYS A 3 -16.11 2.50 -10.82
C LYS A 3 -15.66 3.39 -9.64
N ASN A 4 -16.28 4.55 -9.47
CA ASN A 4 -15.85 5.55 -8.49
C ASN A 4 -16.05 4.98 -7.08
N GLY A 5 -14.95 4.57 -6.43
CA GLY A 5 -14.92 4.20 -5.01
C GLY A 5 -14.40 2.80 -4.69
N GLN A 6 -14.19 1.90 -5.66
CA GLN A 6 -13.55 0.62 -5.36
C GLN A 6 -12.03 0.76 -5.23
N PRO A 7 -11.39 0.08 -4.25
CA PRO A 7 -9.93 0.04 -4.14
C PRO A 7 -9.31 -0.49 -5.43
N HIS A 8 -8.40 0.27 -6.02
CA HIS A 8 -7.73 -0.07 -7.28
C HIS A 8 -6.30 0.45 -7.29
N GLN A 9 -5.53 0.01 -8.29
CA GLN A 9 -4.25 0.58 -8.66
C GLN A 9 -4.39 1.17 -10.06
N ASP A 10 -3.79 2.34 -10.29
CA ASP A 10 -3.82 2.98 -11.60
C ASP A 10 -3.02 2.17 -12.63
N GLY A 11 -3.41 2.28 -13.90
CA GLY A 11 -2.72 1.56 -14.98
C GLY A 11 -1.29 2.09 -15.21
N PRO A 12 -0.42 1.31 -15.87
CA PRO A 12 1.01 1.62 -16.04
C PRO A 12 1.27 2.92 -16.82
N ALA A 13 0.29 3.45 -17.57
CA ALA A 13 0.37 4.76 -18.22
C ALA A 13 0.50 5.93 -17.23
N TYR A 14 0.16 5.72 -15.96
CA TYR A 14 0.21 6.71 -14.88
C TYR A 14 1.42 6.52 -13.95
N PHE A 15 2.29 5.54 -14.23
CA PHE A 15 3.52 5.33 -13.47
C PHE A 15 4.55 6.45 -13.78
N PRO A 16 5.34 6.92 -12.80
CA PRO A 16 5.41 6.49 -11.40
C PRO A 16 4.65 7.37 -10.41
N VAL A 17 4.05 8.47 -10.87
CA VAL A 17 3.52 9.53 -10.00
C VAL A 17 2.11 9.90 -10.44
N VAL A 18 1.22 9.97 -9.45
CA VAL A 18 -0.17 10.41 -9.64
C VAL A 18 -0.40 11.67 -8.83
N ALA A 19 -1.12 12.62 -9.45
CA ALA A 19 -1.57 13.85 -8.82
C ALA A 19 -3.09 13.96 -8.92
N ILE A 20 -3.76 14.19 -7.80
CA ILE A 20 -5.22 14.35 -7.69
C ILE A 20 -5.53 15.74 -7.13
N LEU A 21 -6.27 16.54 -7.89
CA LEU A 21 -6.81 17.82 -7.44
C LEU A 21 -8.22 17.64 -6.89
N SER A 22 -8.39 17.94 -5.61
CA SER A 22 -9.69 17.92 -4.92
C SER A 22 -10.42 19.24 -5.12
N LEU A 23 -11.72 19.18 -5.40
CA LEU A 23 -12.53 20.35 -5.74
C LEU A 23 -13.60 20.64 -4.67
N GLY A 24 -14.89 20.56 -5.00
CA GLY A 24 -15.96 21.20 -4.22
C GLY A 24 -16.41 20.52 -2.93
N SER A 25 -15.97 19.29 -2.62
CA SER A 25 -16.39 18.58 -1.40
C SER A 25 -15.22 17.86 -0.76
N LEU A 26 -15.28 17.72 0.55
CA LEU A 26 -14.38 16.89 1.32
C LEU A 26 -14.59 15.40 0.98
N ALA A 27 -13.51 14.65 0.93
CA ALA A 27 -13.51 13.21 0.74
C ALA A 27 -12.40 12.55 1.58
N VAL A 28 -12.51 11.25 1.83
CA VAL A 28 -11.43 10.47 2.44
C VAL A 28 -10.92 9.46 1.43
N MET A 29 -9.63 9.57 1.09
CA MET A 29 -8.91 8.57 0.33
C MET A 29 -8.36 7.50 1.28
N LYS A 30 -8.61 6.25 0.97
CA LYS A 30 -8.08 5.09 1.68
C LYS A 30 -7.01 4.42 0.83
N PHE A 31 -5.84 4.20 1.41
CA PHE A 31 -4.81 3.32 0.86
C PHE A 31 -4.82 2.02 1.68
N SER A 32 -5.09 0.90 1.02
CA SER A 32 -5.07 -0.44 1.61
C SER A 32 -3.95 -1.26 0.99
N PRO A 33 -3.12 -1.95 1.78
CA PRO A 33 -2.05 -2.81 1.25
C PRO A 33 -2.57 -3.86 0.27
N HIS A 34 -1.79 -4.18 -0.77
CA HIS A 34 -2.04 -5.36 -1.59
C HIS A 34 -1.92 -6.63 -0.74
N LEU A 35 -2.93 -7.52 -0.79
CA LEU A 35 -2.92 -8.82 -0.07
C LEU A 35 -1.81 -9.79 -0.51
N ARG A 36 -0.97 -9.40 -1.47
CA ARG A 36 0.14 -10.18 -2.02
C ARG A 36 1.27 -10.46 -1.03
N PHE A 37 1.19 -9.93 0.19
CA PHE A 37 2.22 -10.03 1.21
C PHE A 37 1.89 -11.00 2.38
N GLY A 38 0.85 -11.84 2.24
CA GLY A 38 0.48 -12.83 3.27
C GLY A 38 0.69 -14.30 2.90
N GLU A 39 0.86 -14.63 1.61
CA GLU A 39 0.78 -16.03 1.14
C GLU A 39 2.13 -16.78 1.08
N TYR A 40 3.24 -16.18 1.51
CA TYR A 40 4.56 -16.84 1.47
C TYR A 40 5.11 -17.28 2.85
N ASN A 41 4.28 -17.35 3.89
CA ASN A 41 4.68 -17.85 5.22
C ASN A 41 3.87 -19.08 5.68
N GLY A 42 3.37 -19.89 4.74
CA GLY A 42 2.48 -21.02 5.02
C GLY A 42 2.87 -22.35 4.38
N MET A 43 4.15 -22.61 4.12
CA MET A 43 4.60 -23.95 3.73
C MET A 43 5.67 -24.48 4.69
N THR A 44 5.24 -24.81 5.90
CA THR A 44 5.90 -25.85 6.70
C THR A 44 5.75 -27.18 5.98
N THR A 45 6.68 -27.47 5.06
CA THR A 45 6.89 -28.84 4.61
C THR A 45 7.62 -29.59 5.72
N ASN A 46 6.82 -30.20 6.59
CA ASN A 46 7.24 -31.44 7.21
C ASN A 46 7.34 -32.48 6.10
N SER A 47 8.47 -32.54 5.41
CA SER A 47 8.81 -33.64 4.51
C SER A 47 10.24 -34.04 4.75
N SER A 48 10.38 -35.05 5.62
CA SER A 48 11.55 -35.89 5.75
C SER A 48 12.03 -36.39 4.40
N THR A 49 13.18 -35.92 3.92
CA THR A 49 14.07 -36.74 3.08
C THR A 49 15.51 -36.24 3.29
N ALA A 50 16.34 -37.12 3.84
CA ALA A 50 17.78 -36.95 3.95
C ALA A 50 18.45 -37.06 2.57
N VAL A 51 19.44 -36.21 2.26
CA VAL A 51 20.85 -36.55 1.95
C VAL A 51 21.64 -35.34 1.38
N ASN A 52 22.77 -35.03 2.04
CA ASN A 52 24.15 -34.68 1.60
C ASN A 52 24.38 -33.92 0.26
N ASP A 53 25.36 -33.03 0.02
CA ASP A 53 26.61 -32.65 0.70
C ASP A 53 27.20 -31.37 0.03
N THR A 54 27.87 -30.53 0.84
CA THR A 54 29.06 -29.66 0.60
C THR A 54 29.33 -28.94 -0.75
N SER A 55 29.40 -27.59 -0.74
CA SER A 55 30.65 -26.81 -0.95
C SER A 55 30.44 -25.27 -0.94
N GLU A 56 31.48 -24.58 -0.46
CA GLU A 56 31.62 -23.18 -0.05
C GLU A 56 31.68 -22.16 -1.21
N ASN A 57 31.08 -20.96 -1.04
CA ASN A 57 31.80 -19.69 -1.22
C ASN A 57 31.02 -18.50 -0.58
N ALA A 58 31.82 -17.59 0.00
CA ALA A 58 31.48 -16.44 0.82
C ALA A 58 30.61 -15.39 0.10
N GLU A 59 29.53 -14.94 0.75
CA GLU A 59 29.40 -13.64 1.44
C GLU A 59 28.69 -12.58 0.59
N SER A 60 27.36 -12.61 0.66
CA SER A 60 26.50 -11.45 0.48
C SER A 60 25.56 -11.39 1.68
N THR A 61 26.09 -10.92 2.81
CA THR A 61 25.32 -10.78 4.06
C THR A 61 24.52 -9.48 4.03
N GLU A 62 23.61 -9.33 3.06
CA GLU A 62 22.45 -8.46 3.22
C GLU A 62 21.39 -9.26 3.97
N LYS A 63 21.57 -9.34 5.29
CA LYS A 63 20.49 -9.78 6.18
C LYS A 63 19.40 -8.73 6.11
N LYS A 64 18.47 -8.98 5.17
CA LYS A 64 17.11 -8.45 5.11
C LYS A 64 16.64 -8.15 6.52
N THR A 65 16.56 -6.86 6.81
CA THR A 65 15.82 -6.29 7.91
C THR A 65 14.41 -6.87 7.84
N GLY A 66 14.15 -7.90 8.64
CA GLY A 66 12.81 -8.37 8.93
C GLY A 66 12.11 -7.28 9.73
N LEU A 67 11.57 -6.29 9.02
CA LEU A 67 10.61 -5.37 9.60
C LEU A 67 9.24 -5.91 9.21
N CYS A 68 8.52 -6.43 10.19
CA CYS A 68 7.08 -6.60 10.09
C CYS A 68 6.51 -5.23 9.74
N SER A 69 6.29 -4.97 8.45
CA SER A 69 5.48 -3.84 8.04
C SER A 69 4.09 -4.14 8.58
N ASP A 70 3.75 -3.48 9.68
CA ASP A 70 2.39 -3.43 10.20
C ASP A 70 1.55 -2.80 9.09
N GLN A 71 1.04 -3.66 8.20
CA GLN A 71 0.40 -3.28 6.95
C GLN A 71 -0.98 -2.73 7.29
N HIS A 72 -0.99 -1.45 7.62
CA HIS A 72 -2.18 -0.74 8.04
C HIS A 72 -2.78 0.07 6.90
N ASP A 73 -4.10 0.19 6.94
CA ASP A 73 -4.81 1.14 6.11
C ASP A 73 -4.37 2.56 6.45
N VAL A 74 -4.02 3.33 5.41
CA VAL A 74 -3.72 4.77 5.54
C VAL A 74 -4.92 5.56 5.05
N TYR A 75 -5.32 6.56 5.83
CA TYR A 75 -6.46 7.43 5.51
C TYR A 75 -5.98 8.87 5.33
N VAL A 76 -6.26 9.44 4.17
CA VAL A 76 -5.91 10.83 3.81
C VAL A 76 -7.20 11.63 3.62
N LEU A 77 -7.31 12.74 4.35
CA LEU A 77 -8.40 13.69 4.19
C LEU A 77 -8.12 14.62 3.01
N LEU A 78 -9.00 14.60 2.03
CA LEU A 78 -8.95 15.46 0.87
C LEU A 78 -9.85 16.67 1.13
N MET A 79 -9.22 17.79 1.51
CA MET A 79 -9.91 19.07 1.66
C MET A 79 -10.24 19.68 0.28
N PRO A 80 -11.29 20.51 0.18
CA PRO A 80 -11.51 21.30 -1.03
C PRO A 80 -10.26 22.08 -1.45
N CYS A 81 -9.95 22.07 -2.75
CA CYS A 81 -8.77 22.70 -3.34
C CYS A 81 -7.40 22.13 -2.88
N SER A 82 -7.37 20.93 -2.29
CA SER A 82 -6.11 20.25 -1.95
C SER A 82 -5.54 19.48 -3.14
N LEU A 83 -4.22 19.37 -3.19
CA LEU A 83 -3.47 18.53 -4.14
C LEU A 83 -2.87 17.34 -3.40
N LEU A 84 -3.27 16.13 -3.77
CA LEU A 84 -2.63 14.89 -3.32
C LEU A 84 -1.68 14.38 -4.39
N ILE A 85 -0.41 14.17 -4.04
CA ILE A 85 0.59 13.52 -4.89
C ILE A 85 1.04 12.25 -4.20
N PHE A 86 1.02 11.12 -4.92
CA PHE A 86 1.58 9.85 -4.42
C PHE A 86 2.41 9.15 -5.50
N LYS A 87 3.39 8.38 -5.04
CA LYS A 87 4.42 7.72 -5.86
C LYS A 87 4.99 6.49 -5.14
N ASP A 88 5.92 5.79 -5.78
CA ASP A 88 6.71 4.69 -5.20
C ASP A 88 5.80 3.58 -4.61
N GLU A 89 5.98 3.23 -3.34
CA GLU A 89 5.22 2.20 -2.61
C GLU A 89 3.73 2.54 -2.57
N ALA A 90 3.36 3.82 -2.39
CA ALA A 90 1.96 4.23 -2.38
C ALA A 90 1.26 4.04 -3.74
N TYR A 91 2.02 4.05 -4.83
CA TYR A 91 1.51 3.71 -6.17
C TYR A 91 1.52 2.19 -6.44
N SER A 92 2.54 1.49 -5.94
CA SER A 92 2.84 0.12 -6.36
C SER A 92 2.27 -0.95 -5.44
N ASP A 93 2.31 -0.70 -4.12
CA ASP A 93 2.05 -1.69 -3.07
C ASP A 93 0.70 -1.47 -2.37
N TYR A 94 0.03 -0.35 -2.65
CA TYR A 94 -1.27 0.00 -2.07
C TYR A 94 -2.34 0.12 -3.16
N LEU A 95 -3.54 -0.36 -2.82
CA LEU A 95 -4.77 -0.05 -3.51
C LEU A 95 -5.34 1.25 -2.94
N HIS A 96 -5.73 2.19 -3.80
CA HIS A 96 -6.39 3.43 -3.39
C HIS A 96 -7.86 3.48 -3.80
N GLY A 97 -8.67 4.15 -2.98
CA GLY A 97 -10.08 4.36 -3.27
C GLY A 97 -10.70 5.42 -2.37
N ILE A 98 -11.71 6.11 -2.88
CA ILE A 98 -12.47 7.08 -2.10
C ILE A 98 -13.61 6.34 -1.39
N LYS A 99 -13.68 6.48 -0.07
CA LYS A 99 -14.76 5.88 0.70
C LYS A 99 -16.07 6.63 0.44
N ASP A 100 -17.08 5.92 -0.06
CA ASP A 100 -18.43 6.47 -0.16
C ASP A 100 -19.10 6.38 1.21
N SER A 101 -19.15 7.49 1.94
CA SER A 101 -19.73 7.57 3.27
C SER A 101 -20.24 8.99 3.55
N ASN A 102 -21.46 9.10 4.07
CA ASN A 102 -22.04 10.39 4.46
C ASN A 102 -21.41 10.97 5.75
N VAL A 103 -20.68 10.15 6.50
CA VAL A 103 -20.01 10.52 7.76
C VAL A 103 -18.62 9.90 7.79
N HIS A 104 -17.61 10.72 8.09
CA HIS A 104 -16.22 10.29 8.23
C HIS A 104 -15.75 10.59 9.66
N GLN A 105 -15.38 9.55 10.44
CA GLN A 105 -14.71 9.72 11.72
C GLN A 105 -13.24 10.06 11.45
N LEU A 106 -12.77 11.21 11.93
CA LEU A 106 -11.44 11.75 11.59
C LEU A 106 -10.35 11.38 12.61
N ASP A 107 -10.66 10.49 13.56
CA ASP A 107 -9.82 10.18 14.73
C ASP A 107 -8.47 9.52 14.36
N LYS A 108 -8.35 9.01 13.11
CA LYS A 108 -7.17 8.29 12.59
C LYS A 108 -6.66 8.86 11.26
N ILE A 109 -6.78 10.17 11.06
CA ILE A 109 -6.38 10.82 9.81
C ILE A 109 -5.04 11.52 9.95
N CYS A 110 -4.16 11.30 8.98
CA CYS A 110 -2.96 12.10 8.82
C CYS A 110 -3.35 13.47 8.24
N TRP A 111 -3.18 14.52 9.04
CA TRP A 111 -3.34 15.90 8.57
C TRP A 111 -2.06 16.34 7.86
N CYS A 112 -2.10 16.51 6.54
CA CYS A 112 -1.03 17.23 5.84
C CYS A 112 -1.28 18.73 5.99
N TYR A 113 -0.63 19.36 6.99
CA TYR A 113 -0.53 20.81 7.10
C TYR A 113 0.68 21.29 6.31
N TYR A 114 0.52 21.63 5.03
CA TYR A 114 1.39 22.59 4.35
C TYR A 114 0.54 23.36 3.33
N CYS A 115 0.44 24.68 3.55
CA CYS A 115 -0.11 25.67 2.61
C CYS A 115 0.89 25.98 1.49
#